data_AF-A0A8T5BR71-F1
#
_entry.id   AF-A0A8T5BR71-F1
#
_cell.length_a   1.000
_cell.length_b   1.000
_cell.length_c   1.000
_cell.angle_alpha   90.00
_cell.angle_beta   90.00
_cell.angle_gamma   90.00
#
_symmetry.space_group_name_H-M   'P 1'
#
loop_
_entity.id
_entity.type
_entity.pdbx_description
1 polymer ?
#
loop_
_entity_poly.entity_id
_entity_poly.type
_entity_poly.pdbx_seq_one_letter_code
_entity_poly.pdbx_strand_id
1 'polypeptide(L)'
;MLNNLFKLKSRKKSSVDEKPFISFILVKIEGELKETIRKLKEIPGIKNIYPVIGEYNLIIQLEVKDKDEVKKCISQIKSIDVIKGTLTLKVKPPAPEACIDVESEIIEAVGETGIVEPKYGGYEIKVLDESMFPWPLIFKLLLEYGFEIWVTQEKNKIVLSCKPTSE
;
A
#
# COMPACT_ATOMS: atom_id res chain seq x y z
N MET A 1 43.63 17.88 -17.45
CA MET A 1 42.43 18.00 -18.31
C MET A 1 41.45 16.91 -17.89
N LEU A 2 40.16 17.29 -17.80
CA LEU A 2 38.96 16.46 -17.69
C LEU A 2 38.66 15.78 -16.33
N ASN A 3 38.39 16.62 -15.33
CA ASN A 3 37.31 16.41 -14.37
C ASN A 3 35.96 16.70 -15.06
N ASN A 4 35.08 15.70 -15.12
CA ASN A 4 33.61 15.79 -15.18
C ASN A 4 33.06 14.60 -15.99
N LEU A 5 32.51 13.60 -15.30
CA LEU A 5 31.41 12.79 -15.87
C LEU A 5 30.68 11.92 -14.83
N PHE A 6 30.56 12.36 -13.57
CA PHE A 6 29.49 11.89 -12.69
C PHE A 6 28.96 13.07 -11.86
N LYS A 7 28.47 14.09 -12.57
CA LYS A 7 27.43 14.97 -12.03
C LYS A 7 26.20 14.08 -11.86
N LEU A 8 26.03 13.55 -10.65
CA LEU A 8 24.72 13.19 -10.13
C LEU A 8 23.79 14.35 -10.48
N LYS A 9 22.93 14.14 -11.48
CA LYS A 9 21.78 14.99 -11.72
C LYS A 9 20.97 14.89 -10.44
N SER A 10 21.15 15.84 -9.53
CA SER A 10 20.20 16.19 -8.51
C SER A 10 18.93 16.64 -9.24
N ARG A 11 18.12 15.66 -9.60
CA ARG A 11 16.75 15.86 -10.05
C ARG A 11 16.10 16.62 -8.90
N LYS A 12 15.77 17.89 -9.14
CA LYS A 12 15.01 18.75 -8.21
C LYS A 12 13.89 17.89 -7.62
N LYS A 13 13.96 17.68 -6.31
CA LYS A 13 12.88 17.09 -5.51
C LYS A 13 11.77 18.14 -5.47
N SER A 14 10.96 18.17 -6.53
CA SER A 14 9.74 18.95 -6.61
C SER A 14 8.77 18.40 -5.57
N SER A 15 8.35 19.28 -4.64
CA SER A 15 7.31 19.11 -3.60
C SER A 15 7.20 17.71 -3.01
N VAL A 16 7.84 17.48 -1.87
CA VAL A 16 7.48 16.34 -1.01
C VAL A 16 6.08 16.62 -0.49
N ASP A 17 5.06 15.98 -1.06
CA ASP A 17 3.76 15.85 -0.43
C ASP A 17 4.01 15.16 0.92
N GLU A 18 3.93 15.89 2.03
CA GLU A 18 4.00 15.28 3.36
C GLU A 18 2.92 14.21 3.44
N LYS A 19 3.33 12.97 3.75
CA LYS A 19 2.40 11.85 3.83
C LYS A 19 1.34 12.17 4.89
N PRO A 20 0.05 12.21 4.52
CA PRO A 20 -0.99 12.63 5.45
C PRO A 20 -1.16 11.60 6.57
N PHE A 21 -1.54 12.09 7.75
CA PHE A 21 -2.00 11.26 8.84
C PHE A 21 -3.39 10.71 8.52
N ILE A 22 -3.46 9.40 8.32
CA ILE A 22 -4.70 8.68 8.06
C ILE A 22 -5.21 8.08 9.38
N SER A 23 -6.51 8.20 9.63
CA SER A 23 -7.17 7.51 10.74
C SER A 23 -8.59 7.15 10.37
N PHE A 24 -9.07 6.01 10.84
CA PHE A 24 -10.46 5.61 10.69
C PHE A 24 -11.22 5.83 11.99
N ILE A 25 -12.45 6.31 11.89
CA ILE A 25 -13.32 6.50 13.04
C ILE A 25 -14.59 5.70 12.80
N LEU A 26 -14.84 4.73 13.68
CA LEU A 26 -16.13 4.04 13.73
C LEU A 26 -17.08 4.90 14.56
N VAL A 27 -18.28 5.16 14.05
CA VAL A 27 -19.25 6.04 14.70
C VAL A 27 -20.55 5.30 14.94
N LYS A 28 -21.02 5.33 16.19
CA LYS A 28 -22.34 4.87 16.61
C LYS A 28 -23.30 6.05 16.62
N ILE A 29 -24.41 5.91 15.93
CA ILE A 29 -25.44 6.93 15.78
C ILE A 29 -26.77 6.37 16.30
N GLU A 30 -27.45 7.16 17.13
CA GLU A 30 -28.85 6.95 17.53
C GLU A 30 -29.66 8.16 17.05
N GLY A 31 -30.06 8.10 15.78
CA GLY A 31 -30.75 9.20 15.11
C GLY A 31 -30.75 9.04 13.60
N GLU A 32 -31.12 10.11 12.89
CA GLU A 32 -31.21 10.07 11.43
C GLU A 32 -29.81 10.07 10.77
N LEU A 33 -29.50 8.97 10.09
CA LEU A 33 -28.20 8.76 9.44
C LEU A 33 -27.91 9.79 8.34
N LYS A 34 -28.91 10.10 7.50
CA LYS A 34 -28.77 10.97 6.32
C LYS A 34 -28.37 12.39 6.73
N GLU A 35 -29.03 12.94 7.73
CA GLU A 35 -28.73 14.26 8.25
C GLU A 35 -27.38 14.30 8.98
N THR A 36 -27.03 13.23 9.70
CA THR A 36 -25.72 13.10 10.34
C THR A 36 -24.59 13.11 9.31
N ILE A 37 -24.73 12.37 8.20
CA ILE A 37 -23.74 12.35 7.12
C ILE A 37 -23.57 13.73 6.49
N ARG A 38 -24.65 14.51 6.33
CA ARG A 38 -24.56 15.88 5.81
C ARG A 38 -23.68 16.77 6.69
N LYS A 39 -23.93 16.77 8.00
CA LYS A 39 -23.14 17.52 8.99
C LYS A 39 -21.68 17.07 9.01
N LEU A 40 -21.44 15.76 8.93
CA LEU A 40 -20.08 15.21 8.90
C LEU A 40 -19.31 15.66 7.66
N LYS A 41 -19.94 15.75 6.48
CA LYS A 41 -19.28 16.21 5.25
C LYS A 41 -18.74 17.63 5.33
N GLU A 42 -19.24 18.45 6.26
CA GLU A 42 -18.78 19.83 6.46
C GLU A 42 -17.50 19.92 7.31
N ILE A 43 -17.10 18.83 7.99
CA ILE A 43 -15.92 18.81 8.85
C ILE A 43 -14.64 18.68 7.98
N PRO A 44 -13.74 19.68 7.98
CA PRO A 44 -12.48 19.59 7.25
C PRO A 44 -11.63 18.41 7.73
N GLY A 45 -10.99 17.69 6.80
CA GLY A 45 -10.17 16.52 7.11
C GLY A 45 -10.91 15.19 7.01
N ILE A 46 -12.25 15.19 6.90
CA ILE A 46 -13.00 14.00 6.50
C ILE A 46 -12.84 13.78 5.00
N LYS A 47 -12.21 12.66 4.63
CA LYS A 47 -12.00 12.26 3.25
C LYS A 47 -13.16 11.43 2.70
N ASN A 48 -13.53 10.38 3.44
CA ASN A 48 -14.58 9.44 3.04
C ASN A 48 -15.49 9.11 4.23
N ILE A 49 -16.76 8.79 3.94
CA ILE A 49 -17.75 8.34 4.91
C ILE A 49 -18.48 7.14 4.32
N TYR A 50 -18.47 6.01 5.04
CA TYR A 50 -19.08 4.76 4.62
C TYR A 50 -20.14 4.32 5.63
N PRO A 51 -21.43 4.32 5.24
CA PRO A 51 -22.47 3.63 5.98
C PRO A 51 -22.20 2.13 6.04
N VAL A 52 -22.35 1.53 7.22
CA VAL A 52 -22.12 0.10 7.42
C VAL A 52 -23.25 -0.52 8.24
N ILE A 53 -23.41 -1.83 8.07
CA ILE A 53 -24.33 -2.65 8.86
C ILE A 53 -23.49 -3.36 9.92
N GLY A 54 -23.74 -3.08 11.20
CA GLY A 54 -22.99 -3.68 12.30
C GLY A 54 -23.24 -2.97 13.63
N GLU A 55 -22.33 -3.17 14.58
CA GLU A 55 -22.37 -2.49 15.89
C GLU A 55 -22.30 -0.97 15.72
N TYR A 56 -21.49 -0.50 14.77
CA TYR A 56 -21.38 0.91 14.37
C TYR A 56 -22.21 1.18 13.11
N ASN A 57 -22.51 2.45 12.87
CA ASN A 57 -23.32 2.89 11.73
C ASN A 57 -22.47 3.47 10.59
N LEU A 58 -21.32 4.07 10.92
CA LEU A 58 -20.42 4.67 9.93
C LEU A 58 -18.96 4.28 10.19
N ILE A 59 -18.20 4.21 9.10
CA ILE A 59 -16.73 4.31 9.09
C ILE A 59 -16.35 5.62 8.40
N ILE A 60 -15.59 6.46 9.08
CA ILE A 60 -15.09 7.73 8.56
C ILE A 60 -13.59 7.62 8.36
N GLN A 61 -13.10 7.96 7.18
CA GLN A 61 -11.68 8.10 6.91
C GLN A 61 -11.28 9.56 7.06
N LEU A 62 -10.32 9.83 7.94
CA LEU A 62 -9.64 11.10 8.04
C LEU A 62 -8.35 11.09 7.22
N GLU A 63 -8.05 12.24 6.62
CA GLU A 63 -6.77 12.54 5.97
C GLU A 63 -6.38 13.95 6.39
N VAL A 64 -5.44 14.05 7.32
CA VAL A 64 -5.07 15.31 8.00
C VAL A 64 -3.55 15.45 8.11
N LYS A 65 -3.07 16.62 8.53
CA LYS A 65 -1.63 16.91 8.57
C LYS A 65 -0.92 16.29 9.76
N ASP A 66 -1.60 16.21 10.89
CA ASP A 66 -0.99 15.75 12.15
C ASP A 66 -2.02 15.17 13.13
N LYS A 67 -1.51 14.69 14.27
CA LYS A 67 -2.32 14.07 15.32
C LYS A 67 -3.25 15.05 16.03
N ASP A 68 -2.96 16.35 16.03
CA ASP A 68 -3.78 17.34 16.70
C ASP A 68 -4.99 17.72 15.84
N GLU A 69 -4.83 17.76 14.52
CA GLU A 69 -5.95 17.85 13.58
C GLU A 69 -6.91 16.64 13.71
N VAL A 70 -6.39 15.42 13.94
CA VAL A 70 -7.24 14.25 14.24
C VAL A 70 -8.10 14.49 15.48
N LYS A 71 -7.51 14.99 16.58
CA LYS A 71 -8.25 15.28 17.82
C LYS A 71 -9.33 16.34 17.61
N LYS A 72 -9.03 17.37 16.80
CA LYS A 72 -9.98 18.42 16.44
C LYS A 72 -11.16 17.85 15.67
N CYS A 73 -10.91 17.03 14.64
CA CYS A 73 -11.96 16.34 13.89
C CYS A 73 -12.82 15.47 14.79
N ILE A 74 -12.21 14.65 15.67
CA ILE A 74 -12.95 13.80 16.63
C ILE A 74 -13.85 14.65 17.55
N SER A 75 -13.36 15.81 17.99
CA SER A 75 -14.14 16.70 18.86
C SER A 75 -15.36 17.28 18.14
N GLN A 76 -15.21 17.67 16.87
CA GLN A 76 -16.32 18.14 16.02
C GLN A 76 -17.32 17.03 15.68
N ILE A 77 -16.83 15.80 15.48
CA ILE A 77 -17.69 14.63 15.30
C ILE A 77 -18.51 14.39 16.58
N LYS A 78 -17.86 14.37 17.75
CA LYS A 78 -18.51 14.13 19.04
C LYS A 78 -19.50 15.23 19.45
N SER A 79 -19.40 16.44 18.91
CA SER A 79 -20.36 17.52 19.20
C SER A 79 -21.69 17.38 18.46
N ILE A 80 -21.87 16.35 17.62
CA ILE A 80 -23.15 16.07 16.98
C ILE A 80 -23.99 15.18 17.91
N ASP A 81 -25.09 15.71 18.45
CA ASP A 81 -25.89 15.11 19.55
C ASP A 81 -26.35 13.66 19.36
N VAL A 82 -26.59 13.26 18.12
CA VAL A 82 -27.04 11.90 17.76
C VAL A 82 -25.90 10.88 17.72
N ILE A 83 -24.64 11.33 17.79
CA ILE A 83 -23.47 10.45 17.89
C ILE A 83 -23.30 10.02 19.35
N LYS A 84 -23.40 8.72 19.61
CA LYS A 84 -23.32 8.13 20.97
C LYS A 84 -21.97 7.54 21.30
N GLY A 85 -21.20 7.21 20.27
CA GLY A 85 -19.90 6.58 20.45
C GLY A 85 -19.00 6.77 19.25
N THR A 86 -17.71 6.86 19.52
CA THR A 86 -16.68 6.87 18.49
C THR A 86 -15.54 5.94 18.91
N LEU A 87 -15.08 5.06 18.03
CA LEU A 87 -13.83 4.33 18.19
C LEU A 87 -12.83 4.81 17.14
N THR A 88 -11.68 5.31 17.59
CA THR A 88 -10.62 5.80 16.68
C THR A 88 -9.58 4.72 16.44
N LEU A 89 -9.45 4.31 15.18
CA LEU A 89 -8.44 3.40 14.69
C LEU A 89 -7.30 4.23 14.07
N LYS A 90 -6.16 4.27 14.76
CA LYS A 90 -4.96 4.94 14.27
C LYS A 90 -4.29 4.02 13.25
N VAL A 91 -4.13 4.50 12.01
CA VAL A 91 -3.37 3.76 11.01
C VAL A 91 -1.90 3.84 11.39
N LYS A 92 -1.30 2.71 11.71
CA LYS A 92 0.14 2.53 11.60
C LYS A 92 0.39 1.94 10.22
N PRO A 93 1.26 2.52 9.39
CA PRO A 93 1.73 1.79 8.23
C PRO A 93 2.30 0.46 8.73
N PRO A 94 2.09 -0.65 8.01
CA PRO A 94 2.80 -1.88 8.32
C PRO A 94 4.30 -1.54 8.41
N ALA A 95 5.00 -2.18 9.35
CA ALA A 95 6.45 -2.16 9.28
C ALA A 95 6.86 -2.62 7.86
N PRO A 96 7.95 -2.10 7.27
CA PRO A 96 8.39 -2.54 5.94
C PRO A 96 8.44 -4.07 5.82
N GLU A 97 8.80 -4.76 6.92
CA GLU A 97 8.81 -6.22 7.04
C GLU A 97 7.45 -6.92 7.20
N ALA A 98 6.35 -6.20 7.42
CA ALA A 98 5.01 -6.76 7.72
C ALA A 98 4.02 -6.72 6.53
N CYS A 99 4.37 -6.02 5.45
CA CYS A 99 3.73 -6.10 4.15
C CYS A 99 4.84 -6.11 3.12
N ILE A 100 5.42 -7.29 2.89
CA ILE A 100 6.41 -7.46 1.84
C ILE A 100 5.63 -7.50 0.53
N ASP A 101 5.81 -6.47 -0.29
CA ASP A 101 5.36 -6.49 -1.68
C ASP A 101 6.34 -7.34 -2.48
N VAL A 102 6.14 -8.66 -2.42
CA VAL A 102 6.99 -9.66 -3.06
C VAL A 102 7.12 -9.36 -4.56
N GLU A 103 6.09 -8.82 -5.20
CA GLU A 103 6.15 -8.41 -6.61
C GLU A 103 7.21 -7.33 -6.83
N SER A 104 7.19 -6.26 -6.02
CA SER A 104 8.18 -5.18 -6.11
C SER A 104 9.60 -5.68 -5.87
N GLU A 105 9.81 -6.59 -4.91
CA GLU A 105 11.15 -7.15 -4.66
C GLU A 105 11.64 -8.05 -5.80
N ILE A 106 10.75 -8.87 -6.39
CA ILE A 106 11.10 -9.67 -7.57
C ILE A 106 11.44 -8.73 -8.73
N ILE A 107 10.65 -7.67 -8.96
CA ILE A 107 10.90 -6.69 -10.03
C ILE A 107 12.24 -5.98 -9.82
N GLU A 108 12.53 -5.53 -8.60
CA GLU A 108 13.80 -4.86 -8.28
C GLU A 108 15.00 -5.79 -8.46
N ALA A 109 14.88 -7.05 -8.02
CA ALA A 109 15.92 -8.04 -8.18
C ALA A 109 16.14 -8.42 -9.65
N VAL A 110 15.09 -8.53 -10.47
CA VAL A 110 15.18 -8.83 -11.91
C VAL A 110 15.77 -7.64 -12.69
N GLY A 111 15.39 -6.41 -12.34
CA GLY A 111 15.84 -5.20 -13.00
C GLY A 111 15.55 -5.22 -14.51
N GLU A 112 16.53 -4.81 -15.32
CA GLU A 112 16.40 -4.76 -16.78
C GLU A 112 16.63 -6.12 -17.47
N THR A 113 17.04 -7.15 -16.71
CA THR A 113 17.44 -8.46 -17.26
C THR A 113 16.27 -9.40 -17.54
N GLY A 114 15.05 -9.02 -17.14
CA GLY A 114 13.84 -9.81 -17.33
C GLY A 114 12.57 -8.99 -17.20
N ILE A 115 11.42 -9.64 -17.39
CA ILE A 115 10.08 -9.06 -17.20
C ILE A 115 9.32 -9.96 -16.23
N VAL A 116 8.68 -9.36 -15.23
CA VAL A 116 7.85 -10.06 -14.23
C VAL A 116 6.38 -9.80 -14.54
N GLU A 117 5.58 -10.86 -14.61
CA GLU A 117 4.13 -10.79 -14.85
C GLU A 117 3.38 -11.65 -13.81
N PRO A 118 2.27 -11.18 -13.23
CA PRO A 118 1.46 -12.00 -12.34
C PRO A 118 0.73 -13.10 -13.11
N LYS A 119 0.78 -14.35 -12.61
CA LYS A 119 0.17 -15.52 -13.27
C LYS A 119 -0.36 -16.56 -12.27
N TYR A 120 -1.67 -16.83 -12.33
CA TYR A 120 -2.37 -17.86 -11.54
C TYR A 120 -2.01 -17.90 -10.04
N GLY A 121 -1.97 -16.74 -9.38
CA GLY A 121 -1.66 -16.64 -7.94
C GLY A 121 -0.16 -16.67 -7.60
N GLY A 122 0.70 -16.59 -8.59
CA GLY A 122 2.14 -16.36 -8.43
C GLY A 122 2.68 -15.46 -9.55
N TYR A 123 3.92 -15.68 -9.97
CA TYR A 123 4.59 -14.82 -10.95
C TYR A 123 5.24 -15.65 -12.06
N GLU A 124 5.36 -15.03 -13.23
CA GLU A 124 6.14 -15.52 -14.36
C GLU A 124 7.24 -14.49 -14.66
N ILE A 125 8.49 -14.94 -14.68
CA ILE A 125 9.67 -14.13 -14.98
C ILE A 125 10.21 -14.57 -16.34
N LYS A 126 10.10 -13.71 -17.34
CA LYS A 126 10.67 -13.92 -18.68
C LYS A 126 12.08 -13.35 -18.70
N VAL A 127 13.09 -14.19 -18.86
CA VAL A 127 14.49 -13.75 -18.93
C VAL A 127 14.75 -13.09 -20.29
N LEU A 128 15.23 -11.85 -20.28
CA LEU A 128 15.59 -11.10 -21.48
C LEU A 128 17.08 -11.24 -21.80
N ASP A 129 17.93 -11.17 -20.78
CA ASP A 129 19.40 -11.32 -20.89
C ASP A 129 19.88 -12.41 -19.93
N GLU A 130 20.11 -13.61 -20.47
CA GLU A 130 20.50 -14.79 -19.70
C GLU A 130 21.88 -14.67 -19.05
N SER A 131 22.78 -13.87 -19.64
CA SER A 131 24.16 -13.71 -19.16
C SER A 131 24.24 -12.79 -17.94
N MET A 132 23.36 -11.80 -17.88
CA MET A 132 23.30 -10.81 -16.81
C MET A 132 22.21 -11.11 -15.77
N PHE A 133 21.31 -12.05 -16.05
CA PHE A 133 20.21 -12.38 -15.16
C PHE A 133 20.73 -12.83 -13.77
N PRO A 134 20.24 -12.25 -12.67
CA PRO A 134 20.76 -12.51 -11.33
C PRO A 134 20.20 -13.80 -10.72
N TRP A 135 20.49 -14.94 -11.36
CA TRP A 135 19.98 -16.27 -10.99
C TRP A 135 20.05 -16.58 -9.48
N PRO A 136 21.20 -16.39 -8.79
CA PRO A 136 21.30 -16.78 -7.38
C PRO A 136 20.42 -15.91 -6.47
N LEU A 137 20.29 -14.63 -6.79
CA LEU A 137 19.47 -13.69 -6.02
C LEU A 137 17.99 -14.04 -6.17
N ILE A 138 17.54 -14.30 -7.40
CA ILE A 138 16.14 -14.64 -7.69
C ILE A 138 15.75 -15.97 -7.03
N PHE A 139 16.54 -17.03 -7.19
CA PHE A 139 16.21 -18.31 -6.55
C PHE A 139 16.20 -18.20 -5.02
N LYS A 140 17.17 -17.49 -4.43
CA LYS A 140 17.20 -17.28 -2.99
C LYS A 140 15.96 -16.55 -2.51
N LEU A 141 15.62 -15.43 -3.15
CA LEU A 141 14.46 -14.62 -2.82
C LEU A 141 13.17 -15.43 -2.89
N LEU A 142 12.93 -16.13 -3.99
CA LEU A 142 11.71 -16.93 -4.18
C LEU A 142 11.59 -18.07 -3.16
N LEU A 143 12.70 -18.75 -2.85
CA LEU A 143 12.72 -19.83 -1.84
C LEU A 143 12.53 -19.30 -0.42
N GLU A 144 13.13 -18.15 -0.07
CA GLU A 144 12.93 -17.50 1.24
C GLU A 144 11.47 -17.10 1.46
N TYR A 145 10.75 -16.74 0.40
CA TYR A 145 9.32 -16.47 0.43
C TYR A 145 8.42 -17.73 0.31
N GLY A 146 9.00 -18.93 0.27
CA GLY A 146 8.23 -20.18 0.24
C GLY A 146 7.53 -20.46 -1.10
N PHE A 147 8.07 -19.95 -2.21
CA PHE A 147 7.56 -20.25 -3.54
C PHE A 147 8.11 -21.58 -4.06
N GLU A 148 7.23 -22.36 -4.68
CA GLU A 148 7.61 -23.41 -5.63
C GLU A 148 8.04 -22.75 -6.96
N ILE A 149 9.10 -23.26 -7.57
CA ILE A 149 9.72 -22.67 -8.76
C ILE A 149 9.82 -23.72 -9.87
N TRP A 150 9.35 -23.36 -11.06
CA TRP A 150 9.47 -24.14 -12.29
C TRP A 150 10.22 -23.33 -13.33
N VAL A 151 11.23 -23.95 -13.95
CA VAL A 151 11.99 -23.33 -15.04
C VAL A 151 11.61 -24.03 -16.35
N THR A 152 11.12 -23.27 -17.31
CA THR A 152 10.74 -23.74 -18.63
C THR A 152 11.45 -22.94 -19.71
N GLN A 153 11.44 -23.46 -20.94
CA GLN A 153 11.95 -22.75 -22.11
C GLN A 153 10.81 -22.53 -23.10
N GLU A 154 10.48 -21.28 -23.39
CA GLU A 154 9.44 -20.90 -24.34
C GLU A 154 10.04 -20.00 -25.43
N LYS A 155 9.83 -20.37 -26.70
CA LYS A 155 10.34 -19.60 -27.86
C LYS A 155 11.83 -19.25 -27.76
N ASN A 156 12.64 -20.20 -27.27
CA ASN A 156 14.07 -20.04 -27.05
C ASN A 156 14.45 -18.98 -26.00
N LYS A 157 13.56 -18.68 -25.06
CA LYS A 157 13.85 -17.87 -23.86
C LYS A 157 13.56 -18.68 -22.61
N ILE A 158 14.35 -18.48 -21.56
CA ILE A 158 14.09 -19.09 -20.26
C ILE A 158 12.96 -18.33 -19.56
N VAL A 159 12.01 -19.08 -19.01
CA VAL A 159 10.87 -18.56 -18.26
C VAL A 159 10.85 -19.25 -16.90
N LEU A 160 10.79 -18.46 -15.83
CA LEU A 160 10.60 -18.97 -14.47
C LEU A 160 9.14 -18.74 -14.08
N SER A 161 8.41 -19.80 -13.79
CA SER A 161 7.11 -19.71 -13.11
C SER A 161 7.32 -19.95 -11.63
N CYS A 162 6.74 -19.14 -10.76
CA CYS A 162 6.76 -19.38 -9.33
C CYS A 162 5.37 -19.20 -8.72
N LYS A 163 5.03 -20.01 -7.72
CA LYS A 163 3.78 -19.90 -6.95
C LYS A 163 4.02 -20.16 -5.47
N PRO A 164 3.30 -19.48 -4.57
CA PRO A 164 3.36 -19.79 -3.14
C PRO A 164 2.98 -21.25 -2.91
N THR A 165 3.68 -21.93 -2.01
CA THR A 165 3.32 -23.29 -1.61
C THR A 165 1.96 -23.26 -0.90
N SER A 166 1.01 -24.06 -1.38
CA SER A 166 -0.26 -24.28 -0.69
C SER A 166 -0.02 -25.25 0.46
N GLU A 167 0.20 -24.76 1.67
CA GLU A 167 0.05 -25.57 2.90
C GLU A 167 -1.44 -25.77 3.27
#